data_AF-A0A078FBD1-F1
#
_entry.id   AF-A0A078FBD1-F1
#
_cell.length_a   1.000
_cell.length_b   1.000
_cell.length_c   1.000
_cell.angle_alpha   90.00
_cell.angle_beta   90.00
_cell.angle_gamma   90.00
#
_symmetry.space_group_name_H-M   'P 1'
#
loop_
_entity.id
_entity.type
_entity.pdbx_description
1 polymer ?
#
loop_
_entity_poly.entity_id
_entity_poly.type
_entity_poly.pdbx_seq_one_letter_code
_entity_poly.pdbx_strand_id
1 'polypeptide(L)'
;MFRRRFRMGRPLFLCIYDAIQRHDKYFVQRRDGAGKLGLSGLQKITAAFRILAYGLLADSTNEYIKIGKSTALESLKRFYRDVVEVFGSRYLRSPDVNDVARLLHICERRGFPEGTASPANYVINGKTL
;
A
#
# COMPACT_ATOMS: atom_id res chain seq x y z
N MET A 1 -0.59 13.61 -10.76
CA MET A 1 -0.45 13.83 -9.30
C MET A 1 -0.04 12.57 -8.53
N PHE A 2 -0.79 11.44 -8.63
CA PHE A 2 -0.50 10.18 -7.89
C PHE A 2 0.91 9.60 -8.10
N ARG A 3 1.37 9.51 -9.37
CA ARG A 3 2.73 9.01 -9.67
C ARG A 3 3.86 9.88 -9.10
N ARG A 4 3.64 11.20 -8.96
CA ARG A 4 4.66 12.11 -8.39
C ARG A 4 4.68 12.07 -6.87
N ARG A 5 3.52 11.90 -6.21
CA ARG A 5 3.39 11.98 -4.75
C ARG A 5 3.45 10.63 -4.03
N PHE A 6 2.84 9.59 -4.60
CA PHE A 6 2.80 8.25 -3.98
C PHE A 6 3.68 7.25 -4.72
N ARG A 7 4.31 7.66 -5.83
CA ARG A 7 5.06 6.77 -6.74
C ARG A 7 4.24 5.55 -7.21
N MET A 8 2.91 5.69 -7.21
CA MET A 8 1.95 4.63 -7.51
C MET A 8 0.99 5.06 -8.62
N GLY A 9 0.49 4.07 -9.39
CA GLY A 9 -0.60 4.27 -10.34
C GLY A 9 -1.94 4.53 -9.63
N ARG A 10 -2.78 5.41 -10.19
CA ARG A 10 -4.12 5.71 -9.65
C ARG A 10 -5.01 4.45 -9.50
N PRO A 11 -5.03 3.50 -10.44
CA PRO A 11 -5.85 2.29 -10.29
C PRO A 11 -5.44 1.44 -9.09
N LEU A 12 -4.14 1.32 -8.82
CA LEU A 12 -3.64 0.55 -7.66
C LEU A 12 -4.01 1.25 -6.35
N PHE A 13 -3.89 2.58 -6.30
CA PHE A 13 -4.32 3.36 -5.13
C PHE A 13 -5.81 3.15 -4.83
N LEU A 14 -6.67 3.22 -5.85
CA LEU A 14 -8.11 3.00 -5.69
C LEU A 14 -8.43 1.57 -5.27
N CYS A 15 -7.74 0.58 -5.82
CA CYS A 15 -7.88 -0.83 -5.42
C CYS A 15 -7.58 -1.01 -3.92
N ILE A 16 -6.46 -0.44 -3.44
CA ILE A 16 -6.09 -0.48 -2.02
C ILE A 16 -7.13 0.24 -1.17
N TYR A 17 -7.54 1.43 -1.58
CA TYR A 17 -8.56 2.24 -0.90
C TYR A 17 -9.88 1.48 -0.74
N ASP A 18 -10.41 0.92 -1.83
CA ASP A 18 -11.69 0.21 -1.82
C ASP A 18 -11.62 -1.06 -0.96
N ALA A 19 -10.50 -1.79 -1.01
CA ALA A 19 -10.32 -3.00 -0.22
C ALA A 19 -10.28 -2.69 1.28
N ILE A 20 -9.54 -1.66 1.67
CA ILE A 20 -9.42 -1.25 3.08
C ILE A 20 -10.72 -0.66 3.60
N GLN A 21 -11.43 0.15 2.80
CA GLN A 21 -12.72 0.72 3.22
C GLN A 21 -13.78 -0.36 3.46
N ARG A 22 -13.75 -1.46 2.69
CA ARG A 22 -14.65 -2.60 2.93
C ARG A 22 -14.27 -3.40 4.18
N HIS A 23 -12.99 -3.40 4.55
CA HIS A 23 -12.46 -4.16 5.69
C HIS A 23 -12.65 -3.43 7.03
N ASP A 24 -12.17 -2.18 7.15
CA ASP A 24 -12.29 -1.39 8.40
C ASP A 24 -13.25 -0.20 8.24
N LYS A 25 -14.34 -0.24 9.02
CA LYS A 25 -15.36 0.83 9.11
C LYS A 25 -14.76 2.17 9.55
N TYR A 26 -13.58 2.19 10.15
CA TYR A 26 -12.84 3.42 10.46
C TYR A 26 -12.59 4.27 9.20
N PHE A 27 -12.38 3.65 8.04
CA PHE A 27 -12.16 4.37 6.78
C PHE A 27 -13.46 4.79 6.08
N VAL A 28 -14.62 4.35 6.56
CA VAL A 28 -15.90 4.86 6.09
C VAL A 28 -16.15 6.24 6.71
N GLN A 29 -16.50 7.22 5.88
CA GLN A 29 -16.85 8.55 6.38
C GLN A 29 -18.17 8.48 7.16
N ARG A 30 -18.19 9.02 8.38
CA ARG A 30 -19.36 9.04 9.27
C ARG A 30 -19.57 10.44 9.82
N ARG A 31 -20.80 10.73 10.25
CA ARG A 31 -21.09 11.93 11.05
C ARG A 31 -20.57 11.73 12.48
N ASP A 32 -20.00 12.77 13.05
CA ASP A 32 -19.61 12.81 14.46
C ASP A 32 -20.83 13.00 15.38
N GLY A 33 -20.61 13.00 16.69
CA GLY A 33 -21.68 13.19 17.68
C GLY A 33 -22.38 14.55 17.60
N ALA A 34 -21.78 15.54 16.93
CA ALA A 34 -22.38 16.84 16.65
C ALA A 34 -23.10 16.88 15.28
N GLY A 35 -23.18 15.74 14.57
CA GLY A 35 -23.83 15.63 13.26
C GLY A 35 -22.99 16.14 12.10
N LYS A 36 -21.74 16.56 12.31
CA LYS A 36 -20.85 17.05 11.26
C LYS A 36 -20.15 15.88 10.57
N LEU A 37 -19.97 15.98 9.25
CA LEU A 37 -19.20 14.97 8.50
C LEU A 37 -17.75 14.98 8.97
N GLY A 38 -17.31 13.84 9.51
CA GLY A 38 -15.92 13.62 9.88
C GLY A 38 -15.01 13.46 8.66
N LEU A 39 -13.73 13.20 8.90
CA LEU A 39 -12.74 12.97 7.85
C LEU A 39 -13.13 11.79 6.95
N SER A 40 -12.97 11.98 5.65
CA SER A 40 -13.20 10.92 4.66
C SER A 40 -12.14 9.82 4.74
N GLY A 41 -12.49 8.62 4.27
CA GLY A 41 -11.52 7.52 4.12
C GLY A 41 -10.32 7.91 3.26
N LEU A 42 -10.58 8.62 2.16
CA LEU A 42 -9.53 9.08 1.25
C LEU A 42 -8.53 10.00 1.97
N GLN A 43 -9.01 10.92 2.79
CA GLN A 43 -8.17 11.78 3.62
C GLN A 43 -7.32 10.97 4.61
N LYS A 44 -7.91 9.99 5.30
CA LYS A 44 -7.22 9.12 6.26
C LYS A 44 -6.15 8.23 5.60
N ILE A 45 -6.50 7.55 4.51
CA ILE A 45 -5.57 6.68 3.76
C ILE A 45 -4.47 7.51 3.11
N THR A 46 -4.80 8.70 2.59
CA THR A 46 -3.78 9.58 2.02
C THR A 46 -2.77 10.05 3.08
N ALA A 47 -3.22 10.37 4.30
CA ALA A 47 -2.33 10.69 5.41
C ALA A 47 -1.40 9.51 5.74
N ALA A 48 -1.93 8.28 5.80
CA ALA A 48 -1.11 7.08 6.01
C ALA A 48 -0.03 6.91 4.92
N PHE A 49 -0.40 6.99 3.65
CA PHE A 49 0.55 6.89 2.54
C PHE A 49 1.63 7.97 2.56
N ARG A 50 1.30 9.18 3.01
CA ARG A 50 2.29 10.26 3.12
C ARG A 50 3.30 10.00 4.22
N ILE A 51 2.85 9.53 5.37
CA ILE A 51 3.76 9.16 6.46
C ILE A 51 4.69 8.03 5.98
N LEU A 52 4.17 7.06 5.22
CA LEU A 52 5.01 6.00 4.63
C LEU A 52 6.00 6.52 3.58
N ALA A 53 5.62 7.51 2.78
CA ALA A 53 6.47 8.04 1.70
C ALA A 53 7.53 9.04 2.19
N TYR A 54 7.22 9.84 3.22
CA TYR A 54 8.03 11.00 3.62
C TYR A 54 8.38 11.04 5.12
N GLY A 55 7.73 10.21 5.95
CA GLY A 55 7.84 10.28 7.41
C GLY A 55 7.01 11.42 8.03
N LEU A 56 6.84 11.36 9.35
CA LEU A 56 5.95 12.26 10.11
C LEU A 56 6.52 13.68 10.29
N LEU A 57 7.86 13.81 10.36
CA LEU A 57 8.56 15.09 10.54
C LEU A 57 8.49 15.97 9.29
N ALA A 58 8.56 15.36 8.11
CA ALA A 58 8.50 16.04 6.82
C ALA A 58 7.09 16.55 6.45
N ASP A 59 6.03 16.02 7.06
CA ASP A 59 4.62 16.37 6.79
C ASP A 59 4.06 17.43 7.77
N SER A 60 4.93 18.12 8.53
CA SER A 60 4.54 19.23 9.41
C SER A 60 4.10 20.50 8.64
N THR A 61 4.41 20.58 7.35
CA THR A 61 4.01 21.64 6.41
C THR A 61 2.63 21.34 5.82
N ASN A 62 1.60 21.58 6.64
CA ASN A 62 0.17 21.31 6.46
C ASN A 62 -0.54 21.97 5.25
N GLU A 63 0.00 21.95 4.03
CA GLU A 63 -0.68 22.61 2.90
C GLU A 63 -1.84 21.81 2.29
N TYR A 64 -1.94 20.50 2.53
CA TYR A 64 -2.82 19.67 1.69
C TYR A 64 -3.87 18.85 2.42
N ILE A 65 -3.67 18.51 3.69
CA ILE A 65 -4.59 17.66 4.46
C ILE A 65 -4.55 18.15 5.90
N LYS A 66 -5.49 19.04 6.27
CA LYS A 66 -5.66 19.60 7.62
C LYS A 66 -6.12 18.52 8.61
N ILE A 67 -5.29 17.50 8.85
CA ILE A 67 -5.54 16.40 9.78
C ILE A 67 -4.59 16.53 10.97
N GLY A 68 -5.12 16.30 12.18
CA GLY A 68 -4.31 16.28 13.39
C GLY A 68 -3.32 15.10 13.40
N LYS A 69 -2.10 15.34 13.92
CA LYS A 69 -1.02 14.34 14.01
C LYS A 69 -1.47 13.01 14.61
N SER A 70 -2.29 13.05 15.68
CA SER A 70 -2.85 11.85 16.32
C SER A 70 -3.73 11.03 15.38
N THR A 71 -4.59 11.69 14.61
CA THR A 71 -5.47 11.05 13.62
C THR A 71 -4.69 10.50 12.43
N ALA A 72 -3.63 11.19 12.00
CA ALA A 72 -2.75 10.70 10.94
C ALA A 72 -2.01 9.43 11.38
N LEU A 73 -1.50 9.40 12.62
CA LEU A 73 -0.83 8.23 13.19
C LEU A 73 -1.77 7.05 13.41
N GLU A 74 -2.99 7.30 13.91
CA GLU A 74 -4.01 6.26 14.05
C GLU A 74 -4.41 5.68 12.69
N SER A 75 -4.57 6.54 11.69
CA SER A 75 -4.88 6.12 10.32
C SER A 75 -3.75 5.26 9.75
N LEU A 76 -2.48 5.61 10.01
CA LEU A 76 -1.33 4.80 9.61
C LEU A 76 -1.33 3.41 10.26
N LYS A 77 -1.55 3.34 11.58
CA LYS A 77 -1.56 2.07 12.33
C LYS A 77 -2.62 1.12 11.79
N ARG A 78 -3.84 1.61 11.62
CA ARG A 78 -4.96 0.83 11.06
C ARG A 78 -4.68 0.44 9.63
N PHE A 79 -4.24 1.38 8.81
CA PHE A 79 -3.92 1.13 7.41
C PHE A 79 -2.89 0.01 7.26
N TYR A 80 -1.79 0.04 8.02
CA TYR A 80 -0.77 -1.01 7.96
C TYR A 80 -1.33 -2.39 8.34
N ARG A 81 -2.08 -2.47 9.45
CA ARG A 81 -2.73 -3.71 9.88
C ARG A 81 -3.66 -4.24 8.79
N ASP A 82 -4.55 -3.39 8.28
CA ASP A 82 -5.55 -3.78 7.30
C ASP A 82 -4.89 -4.19 5.96
N VAL A 83 -3.78 -3.54 5.58
CA VAL A 83 -3.00 -3.96 4.42
C VAL A 83 -2.43 -5.36 4.61
N VAL A 84 -1.85 -5.66 5.78
CA VAL A 84 -1.31 -6.99 6.08
C VAL A 84 -2.42 -8.04 6.09
N GLU A 85 -3.57 -7.75 6.68
CA GLU A 85 -4.70 -8.69 6.75
C GLU A 85 -5.32 -8.95 5.36
N VAL A 86 -5.51 -7.91 4.55
CA VAL A 86 -6.18 -8.02 3.24
C VAL A 86 -5.24 -8.55 2.15
N PHE A 87 -3.99 -8.10 2.15
CA PHE A 87 -3.05 -8.36 1.05
C PHE A 87 -1.93 -9.32 1.44
N GLY A 88 -1.73 -9.60 2.73
CA GLY A 88 -0.56 -10.33 3.21
C GLY A 88 -0.42 -11.73 2.63
N SER A 89 -1.51 -12.50 2.61
CA SER A 89 -1.51 -13.87 2.09
C SER A 89 -1.14 -13.96 0.61
N ARG A 90 -1.44 -12.91 -0.16
CA ARG A 90 -1.20 -12.88 -1.61
C ARG A 90 0.10 -12.19 -1.99
N TYR A 91 0.45 -11.09 -1.33
CA TYR A 91 1.50 -10.18 -1.78
C TYR A 91 2.67 -10.02 -0.81
N LEU A 92 2.52 -10.41 0.47
CA LEU A 92 3.59 -10.34 1.47
C LEU A 92 4.15 -11.72 1.84
N ARG A 93 3.71 -12.78 1.16
CA ARG A 93 4.31 -14.11 1.25
C ARG A 93 5.55 -14.23 0.37
N SER A 94 6.37 -15.24 0.63
CA SER A 94 7.42 -15.65 -0.29
C SER A 94 6.80 -16.01 -1.67
N PRO A 95 7.39 -15.54 -2.78
CA PRO A 95 6.95 -15.90 -4.13
C PRO A 95 7.02 -17.41 -4.33
N ASP A 96 6.04 -17.97 -5.05
CA ASP A 96 6.08 -19.36 -5.50
C ASP A 96 6.58 -19.44 -6.96
N VAL A 97 6.70 -20.66 -7.48
CA VAL A 97 7.17 -20.90 -8.85
C VAL A 97 6.28 -20.20 -9.89
N ASN A 98 4.96 -20.11 -9.66
CA ASN A 98 4.04 -19.44 -10.58
C ASN A 98 4.23 -17.91 -10.54
N ASP A 99 4.47 -17.33 -9.37
CA ASP A 99 4.76 -15.91 -9.24
C ASP A 99 6.04 -15.53 -10.00
N VAL A 100 7.09 -16.33 -9.85
CA VAL A 100 8.37 -16.13 -10.54
C VAL A 100 8.19 -16.26 -12.05
N ALA A 101 7.55 -17.33 -12.52
CA ALA A 101 7.27 -17.53 -13.94
C ALA A 101 6.46 -16.37 -14.54
N ARG A 102 5.43 -15.90 -13.82
CA ARG A 102 4.62 -14.75 -14.24
C ARG A 102 5.44 -13.47 -14.34
N LEU A 103 6.34 -13.23 -13.37
CA LEU A 103 7.21 -12.06 -13.37
C LEU A 103 8.21 -12.10 -14.53
N LEU A 104 8.84 -13.26 -14.80
CA LEU A 104 9.75 -13.45 -15.92
C LEU A 104 9.06 -13.18 -17.26
N HIS A 105 7.86 -13.72 -17.47
CA HIS A 105 7.08 -13.46 -18.68
C HIS A 105 6.73 -11.97 -18.86
N ILE A 106 6.42 -11.25 -17.77
CA ILE A 106 6.18 -9.79 -17.83
C ILE A 106 7.47 -9.03 -18.21
N CYS A 107 8.63 -9.45 -17.69
CA CYS A 107 9.92 -8.85 -18.00
C CYS A 107 10.29 -9.04 -19.47
N GLU A 108 10.16 -10.26 -19.99
CA GLU A 108 10.42 -10.60 -21.39
C GLU A 108 9.56 -9.73 -22.33
N ARG A 109 8.26 -9.62 -22.07
CA ARG A 109 7.35 -8.74 -22.83
C ARG A 109 7.72 -7.26 -22.80
N ARG A 110 8.50 -6.83 -21.81
CA ARG A 110 8.95 -5.43 -21.67
C ARG A 110 10.33 -5.21 -22.29
N GLY A 111 10.90 -6.22 -22.96
CA GLY A 111 12.22 -6.13 -23.58
C GLY A 111 13.37 -6.12 -22.57
N PHE A 112 13.12 -6.55 -21.32
CA PHE A 112 14.23 -6.88 -20.44
C PHE A 112 14.84 -8.17 -20.99
N PRO A 113 16.13 -8.16 -21.40
CA PRO A 113 16.78 -9.38 -21.84
C PRO A 113 16.68 -10.39 -20.70
N GLU A 114 16.49 -11.65 -21.07
CA GLU A 114 16.61 -12.78 -20.17
C GLU A 114 17.93 -12.58 -19.43
N GLY A 115 17.86 -12.10 -18.19
CA GLY A 115 19.03 -12.05 -17.35
C GLY A 115 19.45 -13.50 -17.29
N THR A 116 20.62 -13.82 -17.83
CA THR A 116 21.34 -15.03 -17.48
C THR A 116 21.67 -14.91 -16.00
N ALA A 117 20.66 -15.01 -15.14
CA ALA A 117 20.85 -15.48 -13.82
C ALA A 117 21.39 -16.89 -14.04
N SER A 118 22.70 -17.08 -13.82
CA SER A 118 23.21 -18.40 -13.43
C SER A 118 22.17 -19.05 -12.54
N PRO A 119 21.85 -20.34 -12.69
CA PRO A 119 20.82 -21.01 -11.91
C PRO A 119 21.05 -20.67 -10.45
N ALA A 120 20.32 -19.67 -9.99
CA ALA A 120 20.42 -19.17 -8.65
C ALA A 120 19.54 -20.17 -7.96
N ASN A 121 20.19 -21.15 -7.35
CA ASN A 121 19.60 -22.02 -6.36
C ASN A 121 19.02 -21.12 -5.27
N TYR A 122 17.82 -20.61 -5.49
CA TYR A 122 17.11 -19.78 -4.53
C TYR A 122 16.68 -20.74 -3.42
N VAL A 123 17.51 -20.85 -2.38
CA VAL A 123 17.17 -21.59 -1.17
C VAL A 123 16.08 -20.79 -0.45
N ILE A 124 14.82 -21.07 -0.79
CA ILE A 124 13.67 -20.60 -0.02
C ILE A 124 13.41 -21.67 1.04
N ASN A 125 13.69 -21.36 2.31
CA ASN A 125 13.47 -22.27 3.44
C ASN A 125 14.18 -23.63 3.35
N GLY A 126 15.43 -23.65 2.89
CA GLY A 126 16.28 -24.85 2.98
C GLY A 126 15.99 -25.96 1.97
N LYS A 127 15.19 -25.71 0.93
CA LYS A 127 15.00 -26.64 -0.18
C LYS A 127 15.46 -26.02 -1.49
N THR A 128 16.41 -26.68 -2.14
CA THR A 128 16.93 -26.35 -3.47
C THR A 128 15.96 -26.90 -4.53
N LEU A 129 15.65 -26.08 -5.54
CA LEU A 129 14.99 -26.51 -6.78
C LEU A 129 16.05 -26.87 -7.83
#